data_AF-A0A8H5ZRM0-F1
#
_entry.id   AF-A0A8H5ZRM0-F1
#
_cell.length_a   1.000
_cell.length_b   1.000
_cell.length_c   1.000
_cell.angle_alpha   90.00
_cell.angle_beta   90.00
_cell.angle_gamma   90.00
#
_symmetry.space_group_name_H-M   'P 1'
#
loop_
_entity.id
_entity.type
_entity.pdbx_description
1 polymer ?
#
loop_
_entity_poly.entity_id
_entity_poly.type
_entity_poly.pdbx_seq_one_letter_code
_entity_poly.pdbx_strand_id
1 'polypeptide(L)'
;MDAAPNCAICNAPPYPECSCESERLQIAVKQAEQRAMDERLAEIRDWVINNARQHILNAFERLTSTRKQAHSSYLASLPHYEVYMRYSGHPPIHPMYVATLQTQIAEAHAELKRGIDADWRASVLRYPEVLDYFYSLVDLRLPDDHSREVVEPPFAAAGYTDIGYGVKEKKKKRRDRDSSVSHGHMAVGRVARGPPPVPVPPAPPAPGQHVGFPRGAGPYPY
;
A
#
# COMPACT_ATOMS: atom_id res chain seq x y z
N MET A 1 -29.62 -23.65 -34.84
CA MET A 1 -28.53 -24.49 -34.32
C MET A 1 -28.00 -23.78 -33.08
N ASP A 2 -28.17 -24.39 -31.91
CA ASP A 2 -27.62 -23.88 -30.66
C ASP A 2 -26.09 -23.99 -30.70
N ALA A 3 -25.44 -22.89 -31.04
CA ALA A 3 -23.99 -22.79 -31.17
C ALA A 3 -23.30 -22.40 -29.85
N ALA A 4 -24.01 -22.51 -28.72
CA ALA A 4 -23.45 -22.18 -27.42
C ALA A 4 -22.44 -23.28 -27.01
N PRO A 5 -21.22 -22.90 -26.59
CA PRO A 5 -20.18 -23.86 -26.25
C PRO A 5 -20.50 -24.56 -24.92
N ASN A 6 -20.04 -25.81 -24.78
CA ASN A 6 -19.98 -26.45 -23.48
C ASN A 6 -19.00 -25.71 -22.56
N CYS A 7 -19.20 -25.82 -21.25
CA CYS A 7 -18.33 -25.20 -20.26
C CYS A 7 -16.86 -25.65 -20.46
N ALA A 8 -15.93 -24.69 -20.55
CA ALA A 8 -14.52 -24.97 -20.82
C ALA A 8 -13.77 -25.67 -19.67
N ILE A 9 -14.42 -25.83 -18.51
CA ILE A 9 -13.81 -26.41 -17.30
C ILE A 9 -14.34 -27.81 -17.03
N CYS A 10 -15.66 -28.01 -17.10
CA CYS A 10 -16.30 -29.29 -16.80
C CYS A 10 -16.99 -29.97 -18.00
N ASN A 11 -16.99 -29.30 -19.17
CA ASN A 11 -17.63 -29.75 -20.41
C ASN A 11 -19.16 -29.99 -20.30
N ALA A 12 -19.81 -29.42 -19.29
CA ALA A 12 -21.27 -29.43 -19.16
C ALA A 12 -21.94 -28.65 -20.32
N PRO A 13 -23.15 -29.04 -20.73
CA PRO A 13 -23.88 -28.31 -21.77
C PRO A 13 -24.22 -26.87 -21.32
N PRO A 14 -24.52 -25.95 -22.26
CA PRO A 14 -24.81 -24.55 -21.96
C PRO A 14 -26.04 -24.33 -21.05
N TYR A 15 -26.97 -25.28 -21.07
CA TYR A 15 -28.15 -25.26 -20.22
C TYR A 15 -28.26 -26.57 -19.43
N PRO A 16 -28.50 -26.52 -18.10
CA PRO A 16 -28.54 -25.30 -17.27
C PRO A 16 -27.15 -24.64 -17.16
N GLU A 17 -27.13 -23.33 -16.88
CA GLU A 17 -25.88 -22.56 -16.76
C GLU A 17 -24.99 -23.13 -15.64
N CYS A 18 -23.71 -23.34 -15.97
CA CYS A 18 -22.72 -23.90 -15.04
C CYS A 18 -21.89 -22.79 -14.40
N SER A 19 -21.64 -22.86 -13.09
CA SER A 19 -20.90 -21.82 -12.33
C SER A 19 -19.37 -21.85 -12.51
N CYS A 20 -18.80 -22.89 -13.14
CA CYS A 20 -17.35 -23.07 -13.15
C CYS A 20 -16.59 -21.89 -13.77
N GLU A 21 -17.11 -21.29 -14.85
CA GLU A 21 -16.43 -20.19 -15.54
C GLU A 21 -16.46 -18.89 -14.73
N SER A 22 -17.60 -18.59 -14.10
CA SER A 22 -17.73 -17.42 -13.23
C SER A 22 -16.88 -17.54 -11.97
N GLU A 23 -16.82 -18.72 -11.36
CA GLU A 23 -15.92 -19.00 -10.22
C GLU A 23 -14.45 -18.84 -10.60
N ARG A 24 -14.05 -19.39 -11.76
CA ARG A 24 -12.66 -19.27 -12.23
C ARG A 24 -12.29 -17.82 -12.57
N LEU A 25 -13.22 -17.06 -13.15
CA LEU A 25 -13.04 -15.63 -13.38
C LEU A 25 -12.85 -14.87 -12.06
N GLN A 26 -13.67 -15.14 -11.05
CA GLN A 26 -13.54 -14.51 -9.72
C GLN A 26 -12.16 -14.80 -9.09
N ILE A 27 -11.65 -16.02 -9.22
CA ILE A 27 -10.30 -16.38 -8.75
C ILE A 27 -9.23 -15.58 -9.52
N ALA A 28 -9.35 -15.54 -10.85
CA ALA A 28 -8.40 -14.82 -11.70
C ALA A 28 -8.38 -13.31 -11.39
N VAL A 29 -9.55 -12.70 -11.14
CA VAL A 29 -9.66 -11.30 -10.72
C VAL A 29 -8.94 -11.07 -9.40
N LYS A 30 -9.20 -11.88 -8.37
CA LYS A 30 -8.51 -11.77 -7.08
C LYS A 30 -6.99 -11.87 -7.20
N GLN A 31 -6.50 -12.80 -8.01
CA GLN A 31 -5.06 -12.97 -8.26
C GLN A 31 -4.45 -11.80 -9.06
N ALA A 32 -5.21 -11.21 -9.97
CA ALA A 32 -4.77 -10.03 -10.73
C ALA A 32 -4.76 -8.79 -9.84
N GLU A 33 -5.80 -8.57 -9.04
CA GLU A 33 -5.91 -7.50 -8.06
C GLU A 33 -4.76 -7.55 -7.07
N GLN A 34 -4.50 -8.71 -6.48
CA GLN A 34 -3.40 -8.89 -5.53
C GLN A 34 -2.05 -8.48 -6.14
N ARG A 35 -1.74 -8.95 -7.36
CA ARG A 35 -0.48 -8.62 -8.03
C ARG A 35 -0.36 -7.15 -8.43
N ALA A 36 -1.48 -6.50 -8.78
CA ALA A 36 -1.48 -5.13 -9.28
C ALA A 36 -1.58 -4.08 -8.16
N MET A 37 -2.27 -4.40 -7.06
CA MET A 37 -2.66 -3.43 -6.04
C MET A 37 -1.94 -3.61 -4.71
N ASP A 38 -1.46 -4.80 -4.33
CA ASP A 38 -0.88 -5.01 -2.98
C ASP A 38 0.32 -4.09 -2.72
N GLU A 39 1.26 -4.01 -3.65
CA GLU A 39 2.45 -3.17 -3.52
C GLU A 39 2.08 -1.69 -3.45
N ARG A 40 1.15 -1.24 -4.31
CA ARG A 40 0.66 0.14 -4.32
C ARG A 40 -0.05 0.51 -3.01
N LEU A 41 -0.89 -0.38 -2.50
CA LEU A 41 -1.59 -0.17 -1.22
C LEU A 41 -0.61 -0.18 -0.04
N ALA A 42 0.48 -0.97 -0.11
CA ALA A 42 1.54 -0.93 0.89
C ALA A 42 2.27 0.41 0.89
N GLU A 43 2.68 0.92 -0.27
CA GLU A 43 3.30 2.24 -0.41
C GLU A 43 2.39 3.36 0.11
N ILE A 44 1.12 3.34 -0.26
CA ILE A 44 0.12 4.31 0.22
C ILE A 44 0.02 4.24 1.74
N ARG A 45 -0.11 3.05 2.31
CA ARG A 45 -0.23 2.85 3.76
C ARG A 45 0.99 3.40 4.50
N ASP A 46 2.19 3.09 4.02
CA ASP A 46 3.43 3.56 4.63
C ASP A 46 3.55 5.09 4.56
N TRP A 47 3.19 5.68 3.41
CA TRP A 47 3.14 7.13 3.25
C TRP A 47 2.15 7.77 4.22
N VAL A 48 0.92 7.25 4.32
CA VAL A 48 -0.11 7.76 5.24
C VAL A 48 0.36 7.64 6.69
N ILE A 49 0.90 6.49 7.11
CA ILE A 49 1.39 6.27 8.48
C ILE A 49 2.49 7.27 8.82
N ASN A 50 3.46 7.47 7.92
CA ASN A 50 4.56 8.39 8.18
C ASN A 50 4.04 9.83 8.34
N ASN A 51 3.21 10.30 7.42
CA ASN A 51 2.68 11.65 7.46
C ASN A 51 1.75 11.90 8.67
N ALA A 52 0.87 10.95 8.98
CA ALA A 52 0.01 11.02 10.16
C ALA A 52 0.81 11.08 11.46
N ARG A 53 1.82 10.23 11.59
CA ARG A 53 2.73 10.23 12.76
C ARG A 53 3.43 11.57 12.90
N GLN A 54 4.02 12.10 11.82
CA GLN A 54 4.71 13.38 11.85
C GLN A 54 3.76 14.53 12.21
N HIS A 55 2.54 14.55 11.67
CA HIS A 55 1.54 15.55 12.02
C HIS A 55 1.21 15.55 13.53
N ILE A 56 0.98 14.37 14.10
CA ILE A 56 0.68 14.20 15.53
C ILE A 56 1.87 14.59 16.40
N LEU A 57 3.09 14.15 16.06
CA LEU A 57 4.30 14.49 16.80
C LEU A 57 4.55 16.00 16.81
N ASN A 58 4.43 16.66 15.65
CA ASN A 58 4.60 18.11 15.54
C ASN A 58 3.57 18.88 16.37
N ALA A 59 2.32 18.40 16.42
CA ALA A 59 1.30 19.00 17.26
C ALA A 59 1.60 18.82 18.76
N PHE A 60 2.00 17.61 19.16
CA PHE A 60 2.38 17.31 20.54
C PHE A 60 3.61 18.08 21.01
N GLU A 61 4.61 18.28 20.15
CA GLU A 61 5.80 19.05 20.47
C GLU A 61 5.46 20.53 20.78
N ARG A 62 4.54 21.13 20.01
CA ARG A 62 4.04 22.50 20.28
C ARG A 62 3.35 22.59 21.64
N LEU A 63 2.50 21.62 21.97
CA LEU A 63 1.82 21.56 23.28
C LEU A 63 2.83 21.41 24.42
N THR A 64 3.76 20.47 24.27
CA THR A 64 4.82 20.20 25.26
C THR A 64 5.72 21.42 25.47
N SER A 65 6.11 22.09 24.38
CA SER A 65 6.92 23.33 24.43
C SER A 65 6.19 24.43 25.22
N THR A 66 4.91 24.65 24.92
CA THR A 66 4.07 25.63 25.62
C THR A 66 3.98 25.33 27.11
N ARG A 67 3.76 24.05 27.50
CA ARG A 67 3.72 23.66 28.91
C ARG A 67 5.06 23.83 29.62
N LYS A 68 6.17 23.46 28.97
CA LYS A 68 7.51 23.63 29.54
C LYS A 68 7.82 25.10 29.79
N GLN A 69 7.41 25.99 28.89
CA GLN A 69 7.55 27.44 29.06
C GLN A 69 6.67 27.97 30.19
N ALA A 70 5.42 27.52 30.29
CA ALA A 70 4.54 27.90 31.40
C ALA A 70 5.10 27.40 32.75
N HIS A 71 5.61 26.17 32.79
CA HIS A 71 6.22 25.58 33.97
C HIS A 71 7.49 26.33 34.41
N SER A 72 8.39 26.67 33.48
CA SER A 72 9.58 27.45 33.82
C SER A 72 9.23 28.84 34.34
N SER A 73 8.22 29.49 33.73
CA SER A 73 7.70 30.78 34.19
C SER A 73 7.09 30.70 35.59
N TYR A 74 6.34 29.63 35.87
CA TYR A 74 5.78 29.38 37.20
C TYR A 74 6.89 29.18 38.24
N LEU A 75 7.88 28.33 37.97
CA LEU A 75 8.99 28.12 38.89
C LEU A 75 9.76 29.41 39.16
N ALA A 76 10.03 30.21 38.12
CA ALA A 76 10.67 31.51 38.26
C ALA A 76 9.87 32.50 39.13
N SER A 77 8.55 32.35 39.22
CA SER A 77 7.68 33.18 40.07
C SER A 77 7.63 32.73 41.53
N LEU A 78 8.12 31.52 41.86
CA LEU A 78 8.05 31.00 43.22
C LEU A 78 8.97 31.80 44.17
N PRO A 79 8.51 32.08 45.41
CA PRO A 79 9.33 32.75 46.41
C PRO A 79 10.62 31.98 46.69
N HIS A 80 11.74 32.69 46.76
CA HIS A 80 13.08 32.14 47.03
C HIS A 80 13.63 31.17 45.97
N TYR A 81 12.95 30.98 44.83
CA TYR A 81 13.40 30.07 43.77
C TYR A 81 14.73 30.51 43.14
N GLU A 82 14.93 31.81 42.91
CA GLU A 82 16.18 32.34 42.37
C GLU A 82 17.38 32.02 43.30
N VAL A 83 17.20 32.23 44.61
CA VAL A 83 18.23 31.91 45.62
C VAL A 83 18.46 30.40 45.68
N TYR A 84 17.39 29.60 45.65
CA TYR A 84 17.49 28.15 45.62
C TYR A 84 18.32 27.64 44.44
N MET A 85 18.09 28.17 43.23
CA MET A 85 18.86 27.83 42.03
C MET A 85 20.31 28.30 42.10
N ARG A 86 20.57 29.52 42.62
CA ARG A 86 21.91 30.09 42.77
C ARG A 86 22.83 29.26 43.66
N TYR A 87 22.26 28.62 44.68
CA TYR A 87 22.99 27.78 45.64
C TYR A 87 22.80 26.28 45.37
N SER A 88 22.49 25.89 44.13
CA SER A 88 22.40 24.48 43.73
C SER A 88 21.50 23.65 44.64
N GLY A 89 20.36 24.21 45.06
CA GLY A 89 19.38 23.56 45.93
C GLY A 89 19.67 23.59 47.43
N HIS A 90 20.76 24.25 47.86
CA HIS A 90 21.16 24.37 49.27
C HIS A 90 21.28 25.84 49.70
N PRO A 91 20.19 26.64 49.60
CA PRO A 91 20.24 28.06 49.91
C PRO A 91 20.45 28.30 51.42
N PRO A 92 21.21 29.34 51.81
CA PRO A 92 21.41 29.73 53.21
C PRO A 92 20.20 30.50 53.75
N ILE A 93 19.01 29.90 53.66
CA ILE A 93 17.74 30.44 54.17
C ILE A 93 17.13 29.47 55.20
N HIS A 94 16.15 29.94 55.97
CA HIS A 94 15.56 29.12 57.02
C HIS A 94 15.00 27.79 56.47
N PRO A 95 15.27 26.63 57.12
CA PRO A 95 14.91 25.30 56.59
C PRO A 95 13.43 25.12 56.23
N MET A 96 12.52 25.79 56.96
CA MET A 96 11.09 25.74 56.63
C MET A 96 10.78 26.29 55.23
N TYR A 97 11.39 27.42 54.83
CA TYR A 97 11.16 27.99 53.50
C TYR A 97 11.74 27.08 52.41
N VAL A 98 12.87 26.42 52.68
CA VAL A 98 13.45 25.41 51.78
C VAL A 98 12.51 24.23 51.60
N ALA A 99 11.98 23.68 52.68
CA ALA A 99 11.05 22.55 52.63
C ALA A 99 9.77 22.90 51.85
N THR A 100 9.15 24.05 52.13
CA THR A 100 7.96 24.50 51.40
C THR A 100 8.24 24.69 49.91
N LEU A 101 9.36 25.32 49.56
CA LEU A 101 9.75 25.51 48.15
C LEU A 101 10.00 24.17 47.45
N GLN A 102 10.67 23.22 48.10
CA GLN A 102 10.89 21.88 47.55
C GLN A 102 9.56 21.15 47.28
N THR A 103 8.59 21.24 48.20
CA THR A 103 7.25 20.69 47.98
C THR A 103 6.58 21.33 46.77
N GLN A 104 6.59 22.66 46.65
CA GLN A 104 6.01 23.38 45.50
C GLN A 104 6.68 23.00 44.17
N ILE A 105 8.00 22.85 44.15
CA ILE A 105 8.75 22.40 42.97
C ILE A 105 8.33 20.97 42.59
N ALA A 106 8.27 20.06 43.58
CA ALA A 106 7.89 18.67 43.35
C ALA A 106 6.46 18.55 42.80
N GLU A 107 5.51 19.30 43.37
CA GLU A 107 4.13 19.38 42.90
C GLU A 107 4.04 19.93 41.47
N ALA A 108 4.79 21.00 41.17
CA ALA A 108 4.83 21.60 39.84
C ALA A 108 5.40 20.64 38.78
N HIS A 109 6.42 19.85 39.13
CA HIS A 109 6.96 18.82 38.25
C HIS A 109 5.95 17.69 38.01
N ALA A 110 5.24 17.26 39.05
CA ALA A 110 4.19 16.25 38.92
C ALA A 110 3.03 16.74 38.04
N GLU A 111 2.61 17.99 38.17
CA GLU A 111 1.59 18.62 37.31
C GLU A 111 2.06 18.70 35.86
N LEU A 112 3.30 19.15 35.60
CA LEU A 112 3.86 19.17 34.24
C LEU A 112 3.81 17.78 33.60
N LYS A 113 4.23 16.74 34.33
CA LYS A 113 4.21 15.36 33.84
C LYS A 113 2.78 14.91 33.50
N ARG A 114 1.82 15.13 34.40
CA ARG A 114 0.41 14.79 34.16
C ARG A 114 -0.16 15.53 32.94
N GLY A 115 0.18 16.81 32.77
CA GLY A 115 -0.23 17.61 31.63
C GLY A 115 0.35 17.09 30.30
N ILE A 116 1.63 16.73 30.28
CA ILE A 116 2.27 16.13 29.09
C ILE A 116 1.62 14.78 28.75
N ASP A 117 1.32 13.94 29.75
CA ASP A 117 0.66 12.65 29.51
C ASP A 117 -0.77 12.82 28.97
N ALA A 118 -1.48 13.84 29.46
CA ALA A 118 -2.81 14.19 28.96
C ALA A 118 -2.77 14.66 27.51
N ASP A 119 -1.81 15.52 27.15
CA ASP A 119 -1.64 15.98 25.76
C ASP A 119 -1.26 14.85 24.83
N TRP A 120 -0.41 13.93 25.27
CA TRP A 120 -0.05 12.78 24.46
C TRP A 120 -1.27 11.92 24.15
N ARG A 121 -2.08 11.62 25.18
CA ARG A 121 -3.33 10.86 25.01
C ARG A 121 -4.28 11.58 24.04
N ALA A 122 -4.49 12.88 24.23
CA ALA A 122 -5.35 13.68 23.36
C ALA A 122 -4.84 13.71 21.90
N SER A 123 -3.53 13.78 21.72
CA SER A 123 -2.90 13.77 20.39
C SER A 123 -3.10 12.43 19.68
N VAL A 124 -2.92 11.31 20.38
CA VAL A 124 -3.13 9.96 19.84
C VAL A 124 -4.60 9.71 19.47
N LEU A 125 -5.55 10.24 20.24
CA LEU A 125 -6.98 10.10 19.93
C LEU A 125 -7.39 10.75 18.59
N ARG A 126 -6.56 11.62 18.02
CA ARG A 126 -6.80 12.27 16.73
C ARG A 126 -6.40 11.42 15.52
N TYR A 127 -5.80 10.24 15.71
CA TYR A 127 -5.37 9.41 14.59
C TYR A 127 -6.47 9.10 13.57
N PRO A 128 -7.72 8.76 13.92
CA PRO A 128 -8.75 8.46 12.92
C PRO A 128 -8.95 9.60 11.92
N GLU A 129 -9.21 10.82 12.40
CA GLU A 129 -9.43 12.00 11.54
C GLU A 129 -8.19 12.37 10.71
N VAL A 130 -6.99 12.22 11.29
CA VAL A 130 -5.74 12.52 10.61
C VAL A 130 -5.45 11.50 9.50
N LEU A 131 -5.71 10.22 9.78
CA LEU A 131 -5.58 9.14 8.80
C LEU A 131 -6.58 9.35 7.65
N ASP A 132 -7.84 9.64 7.96
CA ASP A 132 -8.87 9.92 6.95
C ASP A 132 -8.47 11.08 6.04
N TYR A 133 -7.95 12.17 6.61
CA TYR A 133 -7.40 13.28 5.83
C TYR A 133 -6.28 12.82 4.89
N PHE A 134 -5.25 12.11 5.37
CA PHE A 134 -4.14 11.69 4.51
C PHE A 134 -4.57 10.67 3.46
N TYR A 135 -5.50 9.77 3.75
CA TYR A 135 -6.09 8.90 2.74
C TYR A 135 -6.90 9.68 1.70
N SER A 136 -7.60 10.76 2.08
CA SER A 136 -8.32 11.62 1.13
C SER A 136 -7.41 12.31 0.10
N LEU A 137 -6.10 12.42 0.37
CA LEU A 137 -5.14 13.00 -0.56
C LEU A 137 -4.66 12.01 -1.63
N VAL A 138 -4.97 10.72 -1.47
CA VAL A 138 -4.58 9.67 -2.41
C VAL A 138 -5.58 9.65 -3.57
N ASP A 139 -5.08 9.85 -4.79
CA ASP A 139 -5.87 9.84 -6.02
C ASP A 139 -5.51 8.62 -6.88
N LEU A 140 -6.50 7.78 -7.17
CA LEU A 140 -6.38 6.63 -8.07
C LEU A 140 -7.20 6.90 -9.32
N ARG A 141 -6.53 6.99 -10.47
CA ARG A 141 -7.17 7.26 -11.75
C ARG A 141 -7.28 6.01 -12.59
N LEU A 142 -8.49 5.78 -13.09
CA LEU A 142 -8.77 4.76 -14.08
C LEU A 142 -8.67 5.39 -15.48
N PRO A 143 -8.16 4.65 -16.48
CA PRO A 143 -8.23 5.10 -17.87
C PRO A 143 -9.69 5.14 -18.33
N ASP A 144 -9.97 5.99 -19.33
CA ASP A 144 -11.28 6.01 -19.99
C ASP A 144 -11.49 4.73 -20.81
N ASP A 145 -12.74 4.24 -20.84
CA ASP A 145 -13.13 3.02 -21.56
C ASP A 145 -12.80 3.06 -23.07
N HIS A 146 -12.72 4.26 -23.66
CA HIS A 146 -12.43 4.48 -25.09
C HIS A 146 -10.97 4.84 -25.34
N SER A 147 -10.13 4.85 -24.30
CA SER A 147 -8.69 5.10 -24.46
C SER A 147 -8.04 3.97 -25.27
N ARG A 148 -7.05 4.32 -26.10
CA ARG A 148 -6.39 3.34 -26.99
C ARG A 148 -5.78 2.17 -26.21
N GLU A 149 -5.34 2.41 -24.98
CA GLU A 149 -4.76 1.41 -24.09
C GLU A 149 -5.78 0.36 -23.62
N VAL A 150 -7.06 0.75 -23.47
CA VAL A 150 -8.16 -0.13 -23.10
C VAL A 150 -8.72 -0.86 -24.33
N VAL A 151 -8.88 -0.15 -25.46
CA VAL A 151 -9.47 -0.70 -26.69
C VAL A 151 -8.49 -1.61 -27.44
N GLU A 152 -7.19 -1.27 -27.46
CA GLU A 152 -6.15 -2.01 -28.18
C GLU A 152 -5.02 -2.41 -27.24
N PRO A 153 -5.28 -3.32 -26.28
CA PRO A 153 -4.26 -3.72 -25.33
C PRO A 153 -3.13 -4.48 -26.03
N PRO A 154 -1.89 -4.41 -25.52
CA PRO A 154 -0.71 -4.98 -26.19
C PRO A 154 -0.78 -6.51 -26.39
N PHE A 155 -1.56 -7.22 -25.58
CA PHE A 155 -1.80 -8.66 -25.78
C PHE A 155 -2.75 -8.96 -26.95
N ALA A 156 -3.63 -8.03 -27.34
CA ALA A 156 -4.42 -8.16 -28.56
C ALA A 156 -3.52 -8.14 -29.81
N ALA A 157 -2.44 -7.36 -29.78
CA ALA A 157 -1.47 -7.29 -30.87
C ALA A 157 -0.48 -8.48 -30.91
N ALA A 158 -0.23 -9.14 -29.78
CA ALA A 158 0.72 -10.25 -29.64
C ALA A 158 0.19 -11.62 -30.13
N GLY A 159 -0.88 -11.63 -30.93
CA GLY A 159 -1.47 -12.86 -31.50
C GLY A 159 -2.70 -13.38 -30.75
N TYR A 160 -3.16 -12.67 -29.71
CA TYR A 160 -4.53 -12.78 -29.20
C TYR A 160 -5.47 -11.87 -29.99
N THR A 161 -5.20 -11.67 -31.30
CA THR A 161 -6.26 -11.33 -32.25
C THR A 161 -7.16 -12.54 -32.29
N ASP A 162 -8.15 -12.52 -31.40
CA ASP A 162 -9.40 -13.21 -31.54
C ASP A 162 -9.82 -13.11 -33.01
N ILE A 163 -9.74 -14.22 -33.75
CA ILE A 163 -10.16 -14.28 -35.16
C ILE A 163 -11.66 -13.88 -35.30
N GLY A 164 -12.39 -13.69 -34.18
CA GLY A 164 -13.79 -13.27 -34.13
C GLY A 164 -14.09 -11.80 -33.79
N TYR A 165 -13.21 -11.02 -33.15
CA TYR A 165 -13.54 -9.64 -32.71
C TYR A 165 -12.97 -8.56 -33.66
N GLY A 166 -13.52 -8.56 -34.87
CA GLY A 166 -13.79 -7.41 -35.73
C GLY A 166 -12.75 -6.29 -35.94
N VAL A 167 -12.19 -6.22 -37.15
CA VAL A 167 -12.33 -5.03 -38.02
C VAL A 167 -12.51 -5.51 -39.46
N LYS A 168 -13.65 -5.20 -40.09
CA LYS A 168 -13.88 -5.43 -41.53
C LYS A 168 -12.83 -4.63 -42.32
N GLU A 169 -11.92 -5.32 -43.01
CA GLU A 169 -10.97 -4.70 -43.93
C GLU A 169 -11.71 -3.92 -45.02
N LYS A 170 -11.54 -2.60 -45.04
CA LYS A 170 -11.90 -1.76 -46.18
C LYS A 170 -10.97 -2.10 -47.35
N LYS A 171 -11.47 -2.95 -48.24
CA LYS A 171 -10.88 -3.31 -49.54
C LYS A 171 -10.57 -2.05 -50.37
N LYS A 172 -9.32 -1.58 -50.36
CA LYS A 172 -8.84 -0.49 -51.24
C LYS A 172 -8.43 -1.07 -52.59
N LYS A 173 -9.34 -1.01 -53.57
CA LYS A 173 -9.08 -1.31 -54.99
C LYS A 173 -8.07 -0.28 -55.53
N ARG A 174 -6.83 -0.68 -55.84
CA ARG A 174 -5.88 0.16 -56.58
C ARG A 174 -5.38 -0.55 -57.83
N ARG A 175 -5.71 0.13 -58.93
CA ARG A 175 -5.53 -0.10 -60.37
C ARG A 175 -4.07 -0.30 -60.81
N ASP A 176 -3.91 -1.15 -61.82
CA ASP A 176 -2.72 -1.47 -62.63
C ASP A 176 -1.82 -0.29 -63.01
N ARG A 177 -0.50 -0.54 -63.05
CA ARG A 177 0.40 -0.11 -64.13
C ARG A 177 1.69 -0.92 -64.15
N ASP A 178 1.98 -1.45 -65.33
CA ASP A 178 3.05 -2.36 -65.74
C ASP A 178 4.43 -1.65 -65.91
N SER A 179 5.48 -2.48 -66.04
CA SER A 179 6.81 -2.28 -66.68
C SER A 179 8.08 -2.34 -65.80
N SER A 180 8.65 -3.56 -65.77
CA SER A 180 9.98 -4.00 -66.23
C SER A 180 11.33 -3.65 -65.52
N VAL A 181 11.94 -4.73 -64.98
CA VAL A 181 13.34 -5.26 -65.09
C VAL A 181 14.56 -4.39 -64.69
N SER A 182 15.32 -4.82 -63.65
CA SER A 182 16.62 -5.55 -63.77
C SER A 182 17.35 -5.73 -62.42
N HIS A 183 18.30 -6.66 -62.41
CA HIS A 183 19.01 -7.36 -61.32
C HIS A 183 19.97 -6.56 -60.42
N GLY A 184 20.06 -7.03 -59.16
CA GLY A 184 21.33 -7.50 -58.58
C GLY A 184 21.94 -6.67 -57.45
N HIS A 185 21.92 -7.20 -56.21
CA HIS A 185 23.12 -7.51 -55.42
C HIS A 185 22.79 -8.09 -54.03
N MET A 186 23.69 -8.98 -53.58
CA MET A 186 23.68 -9.84 -52.40
C MET A 186 23.66 -9.08 -51.05
N ALA A 187 23.09 -9.68 -49.99
CA ALA A 187 23.89 -10.34 -48.92
C ALA A 187 23.13 -10.60 -47.59
N VAL A 188 23.57 -11.70 -46.96
CA VAL A 188 23.57 -12.09 -45.53
C VAL A 188 22.27 -12.60 -44.87
N GLY A 189 22.35 -13.88 -44.47
CA GLY A 189 21.28 -14.65 -43.87
C GLY A 189 20.88 -14.24 -42.45
N ARG A 190 19.63 -14.56 -42.11
CA ARG A 190 19.12 -14.62 -40.75
C ARG A 190 18.43 -15.96 -40.52
N VAL A 191 18.96 -16.65 -39.52
CA VAL A 191 18.44 -17.91 -38.96
C VAL A 191 17.03 -17.68 -38.44
N ALA A 192 16.06 -18.44 -38.94
CA ALA A 192 14.71 -18.48 -38.40
C ALA A 192 14.76 -19.14 -37.01
N ARG A 193 14.58 -18.35 -35.96
CA ARG A 193 14.26 -18.86 -34.62
C ARG A 193 12.73 -19.00 -34.54
N GLY A 194 12.25 -20.22 -34.37
CA GLY A 194 10.84 -20.50 -34.05
C GLY A 194 10.45 -19.90 -32.69
N PRO A 195 9.15 -19.80 -32.40
CA PRO A 195 8.67 -19.29 -31.13
C PRO A 195 9.06 -20.22 -29.97
N PRO A 196 9.34 -19.68 -28.76
CA PRO A 196 9.69 -20.49 -27.61
C PRO A 196 8.49 -21.33 -27.14
N PRO A 197 8.71 -22.54 -26.59
CA PRO A 197 7.64 -23.36 -26.04
C PRO A 197 7.06 -22.73 -24.77
N VAL A 198 5.73 -22.76 -24.66
CA VAL A 198 4.96 -22.30 -23.50
C VAL A 198 5.23 -23.25 -22.30
N PRO A 199 5.40 -22.75 -21.06
CA PRO A 199 5.55 -23.61 -19.89
C PRO A 199 4.28 -24.40 -19.62
N VAL A 200 4.39 -25.73 -19.57
CA VAL A 200 3.31 -26.63 -19.16
C VAL A 200 3.14 -26.53 -17.64
N PRO A 201 1.92 -26.34 -17.10
CA PRO A 201 1.70 -26.36 -15.65
C PRO A 201 2.01 -27.75 -15.06
N PRO A 202 2.53 -27.83 -13.82
CA PRO A 202 2.83 -29.11 -13.19
C PRO A 202 1.55 -29.93 -12.99
N ALA A 203 1.63 -31.22 -13.34
CA ALA A 203 0.55 -32.17 -13.14
C ALA A 203 0.17 -32.28 -11.64
N PRO A 204 -1.12 -32.48 -11.30
CA PRO A 204 -1.54 -32.71 -9.93
C PRO A 204 -0.96 -34.05 -9.41
N PRO A 205 -0.57 -34.12 -8.12
CA PRO A 205 -0.07 -35.35 -7.53
C PRO A 205 -1.18 -36.42 -7.48
N ALA A 206 -0.80 -37.66 -7.77
CA ALA A 206 -1.67 -38.83 -7.68
C ALA A 206 -2.23 -38.99 -6.25
N PRO A 207 -3.48 -39.48 -6.08
CA PRO A 207 -4.08 -39.62 -4.77
C PRO A 207 -3.41 -40.78 -4.01
N GLY A 208 -2.80 -40.48 -2.85
CA GLY A 208 -2.44 -41.52 -1.89
C GLY A 208 -1.07 -41.47 -1.21
N GLN A 209 -0.41 -40.32 -1.09
CA GLN A 209 0.80 -40.22 -0.27
C GLN A 209 0.68 -39.16 0.83
N HIS A 210 0.39 -39.67 2.03
CA HIS A 210 0.52 -39.02 3.32
C HIS A 210 1.95 -38.46 3.48
N VAL A 211 2.07 -37.14 3.68
CA VAL A 211 3.30 -36.53 4.19
C VAL A 211 2.99 -35.94 5.56
N GLY A 212 3.54 -36.58 6.59
CA GLY A 212 3.34 -36.24 7.99
C GLY A 212 4.00 -34.92 8.36
N PHE A 213 3.27 -34.10 9.12
CA PHE A 213 3.81 -32.94 9.81
C PHE A 213 4.70 -33.38 10.99
N PRO A 214 5.92 -32.85 11.15
CA PRO A 214 6.62 -32.95 12.41
C PRO A 214 6.00 -31.98 13.42
N ARG A 215 5.62 -32.52 14.59
CA ARG A 215 5.13 -31.79 15.76
C ARG A 215 6.24 -30.88 16.31
N GLY A 216 5.95 -29.58 16.44
CA GLY A 216 6.78 -28.65 17.19
C GLY A 216 6.66 -28.86 18.71
N ALA A 217 7.80 -29.10 19.36
CA ALA A 217 8.05 -28.77 20.77
C ALA A 217 8.25 -27.24 20.85
N GLY A 218 7.70 -26.46 21.77
CA GLY A 218 7.68 -26.50 23.23
C GLY A 218 7.51 -25.03 23.72
N PRO A 219 7.21 -24.78 25.01
CA PRO A 219 6.54 -23.56 25.47
C PRO A 219 7.48 -22.45 25.99
N TYR A 220 7.04 -21.19 25.92
CA TYR A 220 7.66 -20.03 26.58
C TYR A 220 7.28 -19.96 28.07
N PRO A 221 8.21 -19.63 28.99
CA PRO A 221 7.87 -19.26 30.36
C PRO A 221 7.68 -17.74 30.53
N TYR A 222 6.86 -17.37 31.51
CA TYR A 222 6.70 -16.04 32.10
C TYR A 222 7.91 -15.66 32.96
#